data_AF-A0A3D2J7I3-F1
#
_entry.id   AF-A0A3D2J7I3-F1
#
_cell.length_a   1.000
_cell.length_b   1.000
_cell.length_c   1.000
_cell.angle_alpha   90.00
_cell.angle_beta   90.00
_cell.angle_gamma   90.00
#
_symmetry.space_group_name_H-M   'P 1'
#
loop_
_entity.id
_entity.type
_entity.pdbx_description
1 polymer ?
#
loop_
_entity_poly.entity_id
_entity_poly.type
_entity_poly.pdbx_seq_one_letter_code
_entity_poly.pdbx_strand_id
1 'polypeptide(L)'
;MAYGGKIFPFVKAHLLLIIAGVSCEILYLAYLVRQFPLLRYYQGLRDIGGITDHSYSGLTLFAVVFLCLFALFGVALWDIYTTHKEKHTLWLILGFGAMFALTMIFVYPGTAIDIFSYIAQSIILIYHHANPMITPAASFPSDPLMGLAGGLGSRGTPYGPLGLLIDAIPTL
;
A
#
# COMPACT_ATOMS: atom_id res chain seq x y z
N MET A 1 38.37 -13.63 10.74
CA MET A 1 37.42 -14.36 9.87
C MET A 1 36.72 -15.44 10.71
N ALA A 2 35.62 -15.11 11.41
CA ALA A 2 34.90 -16.06 12.26
C ALA A 2 33.39 -15.72 12.38
N TYR A 3 32.78 -15.14 11.33
CA TYR A 3 31.35 -14.80 11.33
C TYR A 3 30.44 -15.93 10.81
N GLY A 4 31.00 -16.92 10.09
CA GLY A 4 30.21 -18.02 9.51
C GLY A 4 29.56 -18.96 10.53
N GLY A 5 30.12 -19.09 11.74
CA GLY A 5 29.63 -20.03 12.75
C GLY A 5 28.31 -19.65 13.44
N LYS A 6 27.89 -18.38 13.37
CA LYS A 6 26.66 -17.90 14.05
C LYS A 6 25.45 -17.77 13.12
N ILE A 7 25.64 -17.82 11.81
CA ILE A 7 24.56 -17.64 10.83
C ILE A 7 23.65 -18.87 10.81
N PHE A 8 24.24 -20.07 10.76
CA PHE A 8 23.49 -21.31 10.70
C PHE A 8 22.53 -21.54 11.89
N PRO A 9 22.95 -21.36 13.16
CA PRO A 9 22.04 -21.48 14.30
C PRO A 9 20.97 -20.38 14.32
N PHE A 10 21.29 -19.16 13.88
CA PHE A 10 20.31 -18.07 13.77
C PHE A 10 19.22 -18.38 12.74
N VAL A 11 19.60 -18.81 11.54
CA VAL A 11 18.65 -19.18 10.47
C VAL A 11 17.79 -20.36 10.90
N LYS A 12 18.39 -21.38 11.53
CA LYS A 12 17.62 -22.53 12.04
C LYS A 12 16.61 -22.11 13.11
N ALA A 13 17.00 -21.21 14.01
CA ALA A 13 16.11 -20.71 15.05
C ALA A 13 14.94 -19.92 14.47
N HIS A 14 15.16 -19.10 13.43
CA HIS A 14 14.14 -18.21 12.85
C HIS A 14 13.52 -18.78 11.56
N LEU A 15 13.64 -20.08 11.33
CA LEU A 15 13.26 -20.70 10.05
C LEU A 15 11.79 -20.46 9.71
N LEU A 16 10.90 -20.58 10.70
CA LEU A 16 9.47 -20.37 10.49
C LEU A 16 9.15 -18.92 10.11
N LEU A 17 9.74 -17.93 10.80
CA LEU A 17 9.60 -16.52 10.46
C LEU A 17 10.14 -16.19 9.07
N ILE A 18 11.28 -16.77 8.70
CA ILE A 18 11.87 -16.59 7.37
C ILE A 18 10.94 -17.18 6.31
N ILE A 19 10.42 -18.39 6.52
CA ILE A 19 9.48 -19.03 5.59
C ILE A 19 8.19 -18.21 5.47
N ALA A 20 7.63 -17.73 6.59
CA ALA A 20 6.43 -16.90 6.59
C ALA A 20 6.68 -15.59 5.83
N GLY A 21 7.79 -14.90 6.11
CA GLY A 21 8.16 -13.65 5.46
C GLY A 21 8.39 -13.80 3.96
N VAL A 22 9.14 -14.83 3.54
CA VAL A 22 9.34 -15.15 2.12
C VAL A 22 8.02 -15.52 1.43
N SER A 23 7.13 -16.25 2.12
CA SER A 23 5.82 -16.61 1.57
C SER A 23 4.93 -15.37 1.37
N CYS A 24 4.94 -14.41 2.30
CA CYS A 24 4.26 -13.14 2.12
C CYS A 24 4.79 -12.37 0.90
N GLU A 25 6.12 -12.28 0.76
CA GLU A 25 6.74 -11.59 -0.37
C GLU A 25 6.38 -12.25 -1.71
N ILE A 26 6.37 -13.58 -1.77
CA ILE A 26 5.95 -14.32 -2.95
C ILE A 26 4.49 -13.99 -3.29
N LEU A 27 3.59 -13.91 -2.31
CA LEU A 27 2.19 -13.53 -2.55
C LEU A 27 2.08 -12.09 -3.04
N TYR A 28 2.86 -11.16 -2.49
CA TYR A 28 2.90 -9.77 -2.95
C TYR A 28 3.38 -9.66 -4.40
N LEU A 29 4.47 -10.33 -4.76
CA LEU A 29 5.00 -10.31 -6.11
C LEU A 29 4.10 -11.05 -7.11
N ALA A 30 3.66 -12.26 -6.77
CA ALA A 30 2.91 -13.13 -7.66
C ALA A 30 1.47 -12.65 -7.90
N TYR A 31 0.85 -12.02 -6.89
CA TYR A 31 -0.51 -11.51 -6.99
C TYR A 31 -0.57 -9.99 -7.04
N LEU A 32 -0.17 -9.28 -5.98
CA LEU A 32 -0.44 -7.84 -5.87
C LEU A 32 0.28 -7.01 -6.95
N VAL A 33 1.59 -7.18 -7.11
CA VAL A 33 2.37 -6.45 -8.12
C VAL A 33 1.93 -6.82 -9.53
N ARG A 34 1.63 -8.10 -9.76
CA ARG A 34 1.21 -8.60 -11.09
C ARG A 34 -0.20 -8.14 -11.47
N GLN A 35 -1.16 -8.21 -10.55
CA GLN A 35 -2.56 -7.93 -10.81
C GLN A 35 -2.85 -6.42 -10.76
N PHE A 36 -2.18 -5.70 -9.86
CA PHE A 36 -2.36 -4.27 -9.63
C PHE A 36 -1.06 -3.48 -9.86
N PRO A 37 -0.39 -3.56 -11.02
CA PRO A 37 0.84 -2.80 -11.25
C PRO A 37 0.56 -1.30 -11.35
N LEU A 38 1.24 -0.51 -10.50
CA LEU A 38 1.12 0.95 -10.46
C LEU A 38 1.32 1.58 -11.84
N LEU A 39 2.40 1.21 -12.54
CA LEU A 39 2.78 1.78 -13.84
C LEU A 39 1.75 1.54 -14.95
N ARG A 40 0.83 0.58 -14.79
CA ARG A 40 -0.25 0.32 -15.75
C ARG A 40 -1.48 1.18 -15.48
N TYR A 41 -1.79 1.42 -14.22
CA TYR A 41 -3.07 2.01 -13.81
C TYR A 41 -2.95 3.47 -13.35
N TYR A 42 -1.75 4.02 -13.16
CA TYR A 42 -1.56 5.38 -12.62
C TYR A 42 -2.24 6.50 -13.43
N GLN A 43 -2.47 6.30 -14.73
CA GLN A 43 -3.06 7.31 -15.61
C GLN A 43 -4.59 7.37 -15.55
N GLY A 44 -5.24 6.43 -14.88
CA GLY A 44 -6.69 6.37 -14.80
C GLY A 44 -7.17 5.98 -13.42
N LEU A 45 -8.34 6.48 -13.03
CA LEU A 45 -8.98 6.04 -11.81
C LEU A 45 -9.63 4.68 -12.03
N ARG A 46 -9.08 3.62 -11.42
CA ARG A 46 -9.69 2.29 -11.45
C ARG A 46 -9.67 1.67 -10.07
N ASP A 47 -10.84 1.42 -9.50
CA ASP A 47 -10.91 0.60 -8.30
C ASP A 47 -10.62 -0.89 -8.61
N ILE A 48 -10.54 -1.69 -7.54
CA ILE A 48 -10.35 -3.13 -7.65
C ILE A 48 -11.42 -3.82 -8.52
N GLY A 49 -12.67 -3.36 -8.51
CA GLY A 49 -13.75 -3.89 -9.35
C GLY A 49 -13.49 -3.63 -10.83
N GLY A 50 -13.09 -2.41 -11.18
CA GLY A 50 -12.71 -2.02 -12.54
C GLY A 50 -11.41 -2.66 -13.05
N ILE A 51 -10.50 -3.09 -12.16
CA ILE A 51 -9.30 -3.85 -12.54
C ILE A 51 -9.59 -5.34 -12.73
N THR A 52 -10.54 -5.89 -11.98
CA THR A 52 -10.91 -7.31 -12.02
C THR A 52 -12.13 -7.59 -12.88
N ASP A 53 -12.61 -6.59 -13.63
CA ASP A 53 -13.82 -6.63 -14.45
C ASP A 53 -15.06 -7.13 -13.67
N HIS A 54 -15.13 -6.81 -12.37
CA HIS A 54 -16.18 -7.26 -11.44
C HIS A 54 -16.36 -8.79 -11.43
N SER A 55 -15.29 -9.54 -11.70
CA SER A 55 -15.35 -11.00 -11.79
C SER A 55 -15.40 -11.66 -10.41
N TYR A 56 -16.25 -12.70 -10.28
CA TYR A 56 -16.27 -13.54 -9.07
C TYR A 56 -14.93 -14.22 -8.81
N SER A 57 -14.23 -14.66 -9.87
CA SER A 57 -12.90 -15.25 -9.76
C SER A 57 -11.88 -14.25 -9.21
N GLY A 58 -11.93 -12.98 -9.63
CA GLY A 58 -11.10 -11.91 -9.08
C GLY A 58 -11.35 -11.69 -7.60
N LEU A 59 -12.62 -11.64 -7.20
CA LEU A 59 -13.01 -11.54 -5.78
C LEU A 59 -12.52 -12.75 -4.97
N THR A 60 -12.74 -13.98 -5.45
CA THR A 60 -12.31 -15.20 -4.76
C THR A 60 -10.80 -15.23 -4.61
N LEU A 61 -10.05 -14.92 -5.68
CA LEU A 61 -8.58 -14.91 -5.63
C LEU A 61 -8.08 -13.84 -4.66
N PHE A 62 -8.66 -12.64 -4.69
CA PHE A 62 -8.36 -11.58 -3.72
C PHE A 62 -8.59 -12.05 -2.28
N ALA A 63 -9.77 -12.61 -1.99
CA ALA A 63 -10.11 -13.09 -0.65
C ALA A 63 -9.15 -14.20 -0.18
N VAL A 64 -8.84 -15.17 -1.04
CA VAL A 64 -7.91 -16.28 -0.70
C VAL A 64 -6.52 -15.74 -0.41
N VAL A 65 -5.97 -14.85 -1.24
CA VAL A 65 -4.62 -14.30 -1.01
C VAL A 65 -4.56 -13.52 0.30
N PHE A 66 -5.57 -12.68 0.59
CA PHE A 66 -5.61 -11.94 1.86
C PHE A 66 -5.79 -12.87 3.08
N LEU A 67 -6.62 -13.91 2.97
CA LEU A 67 -6.74 -14.93 4.03
C LEU A 67 -5.40 -15.65 4.27
N CYS A 68 -4.67 -15.99 3.21
CA CYS A 68 -3.33 -16.57 3.33
C CYS A 68 -2.35 -15.61 4.01
N LEU A 69 -2.35 -14.32 3.63
CA LEU A 69 -1.50 -13.30 4.25
C LEU A 69 -1.82 -13.15 5.76
N PHE A 70 -3.09 -13.11 6.13
CA PHE A 70 -3.50 -13.06 7.55
C PHE A 70 -3.10 -14.33 8.30
N ALA A 71 -3.23 -15.51 7.69
CA ALA A 71 -2.79 -16.77 8.28
C ALA A 71 -1.27 -16.78 8.51
N LEU A 72 -0.48 -16.36 7.53
CA LEU A 72 0.98 -16.24 7.65
C LEU A 72 1.39 -15.24 8.74
N PHE A 73 0.69 -14.11 8.82
CA PHE A 73 0.89 -13.14 9.89
C PHE A 73 0.57 -13.75 11.27
N GLY A 74 -0.53 -14.49 11.38
CA GLY A 74 -0.89 -15.23 12.60
C GLY A 74 0.16 -16.25 13.02
N VAL A 75 0.70 -17.02 12.06
CA VAL A 75 1.81 -17.96 12.31
C VAL A 75 3.06 -17.23 12.80
N ALA A 76 3.41 -16.10 12.18
CA ALA A 76 4.56 -15.30 12.60
C ALA A 76 4.39 -14.73 14.02
N LEU A 77 3.20 -14.21 14.34
CA LEU A 77 2.88 -13.72 15.69
C LEU A 77 2.94 -14.83 16.73
N TRP A 78 2.40 -16.01 16.40
CA TRP A 78 2.44 -17.17 17.28
C TRP A 78 3.89 -17.55 17.60
N ASP A 79 4.74 -17.67 16.58
CA ASP A 79 6.14 -18.06 16.75
C ASP A 79 6.95 -17.02 17.51
N ILE A 80 6.71 -15.73 17.28
CA ILE A 80 7.32 -14.67 18.08
C ILE A 80 6.93 -14.82 19.55
N TYR A 81 5.64 -15.03 19.83
CA TYR A 81 5.14 -15.15 21.20
C TYR A 81 5.70 -16.38 21.93
N THR A 82 5.83 -17.52 21.24
CA THR A 82 6.27 -18.78 21.86
C THR A 82 7.78 -18.95 21.93
N THR A 83 8.51 -18.48 20.91
CA THR A 83 9.87 -18.94 20.64
C THR A 83 10.91 -17.81 20.75
N HIS A 84 10.53 -16.57 20.43
CA HIS A 84 11.49 -15.49 20.18
C HIS A 84 11.32 -14.29 21.13
N LYS A 85 12.28 -14.11 22.04
CA LYS A 85 12.36 -12.92 22.93
C LYS A 85 13.62 -12.08 22.71
N GLU A 86 14.34 -12.34 21.62
CA GLU A 86 15.64 -11.73 21.37
C GLU A 86 15.57 -10.45 20.53
N LYS A 87 16.51 -9.54 20.75
CA LYS A 87 16.61 -8.29 19.98
C LYS A 87 16.88 -8.51 18.49
N HIS A 88 17.51 -9.62 18.11
CA HIS A 88 17.81 -9.92 16.70
C HIS A 88 16.54 -10.24 15.88
N THR A 89 15.49 -10.75 16.52
CA THR A 89 14.19 -11.01 15.89
C THR A 89 13.55 -9.71 15.40
N LEU A 90 13.71 -8.61 16.15
CA LEU A 90 13.23 -7.29 15.72
C LEU A 90 13.85 -6.86 14.39
N TRP A 91 15.16 -6.99 14.25
CA TRP A 91 15.85 -6.61 13.00
C TRP A 91 15.40 -7.46 11.82
N LEU A 92 15.10 -8.73 12.03
CA LEU A 92 14.53 -9.60 11.00
C LEU A 92 13.14 -9.10 10.56
N ILE A 93 12.27 -8.78 11.51
CA ILE A 93 10.92 -8.24 11.24
C ILE A 93 11.00 -6.92 10.49
N LEU A 94 11.87 -6.00 10.93
CA LEU A 94 12.08 -4.72 10.25
C LEU A 94 12.65 -4.92 8.85
N GLY A 95 13.55 -5.88 8.65
CA GLY A 95 14.09 -6.22 7.33
C GLY A 95 13.02 -6.70 6.36
N PHE A 96 12.15 -7.62 6.78
CA PHE A 96 10.99 -8.04 5.99
C PHE A 96 9.99 -6.90 5.77
N GLY A 97 9.69 -6.11 6.80
CA GLY A 97 8.80 -4.96 6.69
C GLY A 97 9.29 -3.92 5.67
N ALA A 98 10.59 -3.63 5.66
CA ALA A 98 11.19 -2.75 4.66
C ALA A 98 11.10 -3.34 3.25
N MET A 99 11.36 -4.64 3.09
CA MET A 99 11.21 -5.33 1.81
C MET A 99 9.77 -5.27 1.30
N PHE A 100 8.79 -5.56 2.17
CA PHE A 100 7.36 -5.48 1.83
C PHE A 100 6.96 -4.07 1.41
N ALA A 101 7.43 -3.05 2.13
CA ALA A 101 7.17 -1.65 1.81
C ALA A 101 7.73 -1.28 0.43
N LEU A 102 8.96 -1.70 0.11
CA LEU A 102 9.57 -1.48 -1.21
C LEU A 102 8.76 -2.15 -2.31
N THR A 103 8.26 -3.36 -2.09
CA THR A 103 7.43 -4.08 -3.06
C THR A 103 6.07 -3.40 -3.26
N MET A 104 5.46 -2.89 -2.19
CA MET A 104 4.17 -2.18 -2.26
C MET A 104 4.22 -0.85 -3.01
N ILE A 105 5.40 -0.22 -3.17
CA ILE A 105 5.55 0.98 -4.03
C ILE A 105 5.08 0.70 -5.47
N PHE A 106 5.22 -0.55 -5.94
CA PHE A 106 4.83 -0.93 -7.29
C PHE A 106 3.37 -1.37 -7.42
N VAL A 107 2.60 -1.33 -6.34
CA VAL A 107 1.19 -1.74 -6.29
C VAL A 107 0.28 -0.51 -6.40
N TYR A 108 -0.63 -0.53 -7.37
CA TYR A 108 -1.64 0.49 -7.55
C TYR A 108 -2.66 0.44 -6.39
N PRO A 109 -3.03 1.58 -5.78
CA PRO A 109 -3.92 1.64 -4.62
C PRO A 109 -5.41 1.47 -5.00
N GLY A 110 -5.75 0.36 -5.66
CA GLY A 110 -7.11 0.11 -6.18
C GLY A 110 -8.19 -0.03 -5.10
N THR A 111 -7.81 -0.25 -3.84
CA THR A 111 -8.72 -0.27 -2.68
C THR A 111 -8.80 1.08 -1.95
N ALA A 112 -7.98 2.05 -2.34
CA ALA A 112 -7.84 3.37 -1.72
C ALA A 112 -7.65 4.45 -2.79
N ILE A 113 -8.53 4.44 -3.81
CA ILE A 113 -8.47 5.37 -4.95
C ILE A 113 -8.76 6.83 -4.55
N ASP A 114 -9.30 7.04 -3.35
CA ASP A 114 -9.48 8.35 -2.72
C ASP A 114 -8.15 9.08 -2.48
N ILE A 115 -7.01 8.36 -2.44
CA ILE A 115 -5.68 8.98 -2.34
C ILE A 115 -5.41 10.00 -3.44
N PHE A 116 -5.89 9.74 -4.67
CA PHE A 116 -5.75 10.69 -5.78
C PHE A 116 -6.58 11.95 -5.57
N SER A 117 -7.70 11.83 -4.88
CA SER A 117 -8.52 12.99 -4.50
C SER A 117 -7.83 13.82 -3.42
N TYR A 118 -7.17 13.20 -2.44
CA TYR A 118 -6.39 13.92 -1.43
C TYR A 118 -5.25 14.71 -2.08
N ILE A 119 -4.51 14.07 -2.99
CA ILE A 119 -3.44 14.73 -3.76
C ILE A 119 -3.97 15.92 -4.55
N ALA A 120 -5.08 15.75 -5.28
CA ALA A 120 -5.67 16.84 -6.07
C ALA A 120 -6.08 18.02 -5.18
N GLN A 121 -6.69 17.76 -4.01
CA GLN A 121 -7.07 18.81 -3.07
C GLN A 121 -5.87 19.57 -2.52
N SER A 122 -4.78 18.87 -2.19
CA SER A 122 -3.52 19.46 -1.74
C SER A 122 -2.92 20.36 -2.81
N ILE A 123 -2.94 19.94 -4.07
CA ILE A 123 -2.44 20.76 -5.19
C ILE A 123 -3.32 22.00 -5.39
N ILE A 124 -4.65 21.87 -5.33
CA ILE A 124 -5.58 23.00 -5.39
C ILE A 124 -5.26 24.02 -4.28
N LEU A 125 -5.02 23.54 -3.06
CA LEU A 125 -4.72 24.40 -1.91
C LEU A 125 -3.34 25.07 -2.01
N ILE A 126 -2.30 24.29 -2.28
CA ILE A 126 -0.90 24.72 -2.18
C ILE A 126 -0.41 25.39 -3.47
N TYR A 127 -0.68 24.79 -4.63
CA TYR A 127 -0.15 25.27 -5.92
C TYR A 127 -1.09 26.26 -6.60
N HIS A 128 -2.39 25.97 -6.61
CA HIS A 128 -3.38 26.87 -7.23
C HIS A 128 -3.89 27.96 -6.27
N HIS A 129 -3.47 27.92 -4.99
CA HIS A 129 -3.87 28.87 -3.95
C HIS A 129 -5.39 29.06 -3.82
N ALA A 130 -6.16 28.01 -4.12
CA ALA A 130 -7.60 28.02 -4.12
C ALA A 130 -8.15 27.17 -2.97
N ASN A 131 -9.33 27.52 -2.47
CA ASN A 131 -9.97 26.75 -1.41
C ASN A 131 -10.67 25.50 -2.02
N PRO A 132 -10.17 24.28 -1.77
CA PRO A 132 -10.73 23.06 -2.38
C PRO A 132 -12.14 22.74 -1.85
N MET A 133 -12.59 23.35 -0.74
CA MET A 133 -13.96 23.19 -0.21
C MET A 133 -15.03 23.79 -1.13
N ILE A 134 -14.65 24.77 -1.94
CA ILE A 134 -15.55 25.47 -2.86
C ILE A 134 -15.06 25.44 -4.31
N THR A 135 -13.80 25.06 -4.54
CA THR A 135 -13.17 25.01 -5.85
C THR A 135 -12.98 23.55 -6.26
N PRO A 136 -13.75 23.03 -7.23
CA PRO A 136 -13.61 21.66 -7.70
C PRO A 136 -12.33 21.48 -8.53
N ALA A 137 -11.82 20.25 -8.60
CA ALA A 137 -10.64 19.90 -9.41
C ALA A 137 -10.84 20.19 -10.91
N ALA A 138 -12.07 20.04 -11.41
CA ALA A 138 -12.46 20.34 -12.80
C ALA A 138 -12.25 21.81 -13.19
N SER A 139 -12.06 22.73 -12.23
CA SER A 139 -11.68 24.12 -12.50
C SER A 139 -10.27 24.27 -13.08
N PHE A 140 -9.44 23.22 -13.00
CA PHE A 140 -8.04 23.23 -13.44
C PHE A 140 -7.78 22.13 -14.51
N PRO A 141 -8.42 22.20 -15.69
CA PRO A 141 -8.38 21.13 -16.70
C PRO A 141 -7.01 20.94 -17.37
N SER A 142 -6.12 21.92 -17.28
CA SER A 142 -4.74 21.83 -17.80
C SER A 142 -3.81 21.03 -16.88
N ASP A 143 -4.22 20.76 -15.63
CA ASP A 143 -3.43 19.98 -14.68
C ASP A 143 -3.79 18.49 -14.80
N PRO A 144 -2.83 17.62 -15.20
CA PRO A 144 -3.11 16.22 -15.46
C PRO A 144 -3.54 15.44 -14.21
N LEU A 145 -3.19 15.91 -13.01
CA LEU A 145 -3.55 15.24 -11.76
C LEU A 145 -5.01 15.49 -11.37
N MET A 146 -5.62 16.56 -11.86
CA MET A 146 -7.02 16.88 -11.60
C MET A 146 -7.97 15.88 -12.23
N GLY A 147 -7.56 15.25 -13.34
CA GLY A 147 -8.28 14.13 -13.96
C GLY A 147 -8.39 12.89 -13.08
N LEU A 148 -7.55 12.76 -12.04
CA LEU A 148 -7.55 11.65 -11.09
C LEU A 148 -8.40 11.91 -9.84
N ALA A 149 -8.99 13.10 -9.70
CA ALA A 149 -9.82 13.46 -8.54
C ALA A 149 -11.16 12.68 -8.44
N GLY A 150 -11.46 11.82 -9.42
CA GLY A 150 -12.57 10.87 -9.38
C GLY A 150 -13.92 11.49 -9.05
N GLY A 151 -14.60 10.93 -8.05
CA GLY A 151 -15.93 11.38 -7.62
C GLY A 151 -15.96 12.82 -7.10
N LEU A 152 -14.82 13.39 -6.72
CA LEU A 152 -14.67 14.78 -6.29
C LEU A 152 -14.23 15.72 -7.41
N GLY A 153 -14.08 15.22 -8.64
CA GLY A 153 -13.65 16.03 -9.78
C GLY A 153 -14.53 17.27 -10.02
N SER A 154 -15.85 17.14 -9.83
CA SER A 154 -16.83 18.19 -10.15
C SER A 154 -17.40 18.93 -8.93
N ARG A 155 -16.91 18.64 -7.72
CA ARG A 155 -17.44 19.22 -6.47
C ARG A 155 -16.31 19.66 -5.56
N GLY A 156 -16.62 20.62 -4.69
CA GLY A 156 -15.74 20.93 -3.57
C GLY A 156 -15.59 19.72 -2.64
N THR A 157 -14.45 19.63 -1.99
CA THR A 157 -14.16 18.53 -1.06
C THR A 157 -15.10 18.52 0.14
N PRO A 158 -15.56 17.34 0.60
CA PRO A 158 -16.33 17.20 1.82
C PRO A 158 -15.48 17.31 3.09
N TYR A 159 -14.14 17.29 2.96
CA TYR A 159 -13.24 17.34 4.11
C TYR A 159 -13.11 18.77 4.65
N GLY A 160 -13.09 18.89 5.98
CA GLY A 160 -12.93 20.18 6.65
C GLY A 160 -11.49 20.71 6.59
N PRO A 161 -11.26 21.97 7.03
CA PRO A 161 -9.96 22.64 6.92
C PRO A 161 -8.78 21.85 7.50
N LEU A 162 -8.99 21.17 8.64
CA LEU A 162 -7.93 20.36 9.25
C LEU A 162 -7.56 19.14 8.40
N GLY A 163 -8.53 18.49 7.75
CA GLY A 163 -8.27 17.38 6.84
C GLY A 163 -7.41 17.83 5.67
N LEU A 164 -7.75 18.98 5.08
CA LEU A 164 -7.00 19.57 3.97
C LEU A 164 -5.56 19.92 4.34
N LEU A 165 -5.33 20.43 5.54
CA LEU A 165 -3.97 20.72 6.01
C LEU A 165 -3.16 19.44 6.21
N ILE A 166 -3.78 18.36 6.71
CA ILE A 166 -3.12 17.06 6.87
C ILE A 166 -2.79 16.46 5.50
N ASP A 167 -3.75 16.47 4.58
CA ASP A 167 -3.57 15.98 3.21
C ASP A 167 -2.47 16.75 2.47
N ALA A 168 -2.26 18.03 2.80
CA ALA A 168 -1.27 18.88 2.19
C ALA A 168 0.17 18.66 2.70
N ILE A 169 0.38 17.99 3.85
CA ILE A 169 1.72 17.79 4.45
C ILE A 169 2.73 17.22 3.44
N PRO A 170 2.42 16.18 2.63
CA PRO A 170 3.37 15.64 1.66
C PRO A 170 3.66 16.58 0.47
N THR A 171 2.90 17.67 0.32
CA THR A 171 2.99 18.64 -0.80
C THR A 171 3.64 19.97 -0.39
N LEU A 172 3.91 20.17 0.90
CA LEU A 172 4.67 21.32 1.44
C LEU A 172 6.17 21.19 1.14
#